data_AF-A0A5N6XIQ6-F1
#
_entry.id   AF-A0A5N6XIQ6-F1
#
_cell.length_a   1.000
_cell.length_b   1.000
_cell.length_c   1.000
_cell.angle_alpha   90.00
_cell.angle_beta   90.00
_cell.angle_gamma   90.00
#
_symmetry.space_group_name_H-M   'P 1'
#
loop_
_entity.id
_entity.type
_entity.pdbx_description
1 polymer ?
#
loop_
_entity_poly.entity_id
_entity_poly.type
_entity_poly.pdbx_seq_one_letter_code
_entity_poly.pdbx_strand_id
1 'polypeptide(L)'
;MWKLFATAYPAEFRHISQYRSMKIEGPRLAMRDYFELVKSDSLKWQLVLNLATSFARVPDLVDISSIRNLAALEVATPPHIGTPVDDTETPVTALSDRIIRSWSELAQTSGAFAHLRVLKLCHQDLSGVVLRYLHTFPSLQVIVAYGCPGIHSMFRDGLEIDGWKSRPGQDKPPALYELYQTSLANMDGVPPALDQGSPILEFQIGRTHQESKRVPTKAKTLYLQRTKAENRIPTENSALHIPTKRPREEVSASGQRQKRSGPKRAVMRERKTKDLGEVLGNFL
;
A
#
# COMPACT_ATOMS: atom_id res chain seq x y z
N MET A 1 -18.51 -22.13 -7.78
CA MET A 1 -17.74 -23.33 -8.18
C MET A 1 -16.23 -23.12 -8.23
N TRP A 2 -15.67 -22.16 -9.00
CA TRP A 2 -14.20 -22.01 -9.11
C TRP A 2 -13.47 -21.89 -7.76
N LYS A 3 -13.92 -21.00 -6.87
CA LYS A 3 -13.33 -20.80 -5.53
C LYS A 3 -13.35 -22.07 -4.68
N LEU A 4 -14.41 -22.87 -4.81
CA LEU A 4 -14.56 -24.11 -4.06
C LEU A 4 -13.46 -25.11 -4.48
N PHE A 5 -13.26 -25.31 -5.78
CA PHE A 5 -12.19 -26.17 -6.27
C PHE A 5 -10.79 -25.61 -5.98
N ALA A 6 -10.57 -24.31 -6.18
CA ALA A 6 -9.31 -23.66 -5.85
C ALA A 6 -8.95 -23.76 -4.37
N THR A 7 -9.95 -23.82 -3.48
CA THR A 7 -9.75 -23.94 -2.04
C THR A 7 -9.56 -25.40 -1.62
N ALA A 8 -10.37 -26.33 -2.15
CA ALA A 8 -10.36 -27.74 -1.78
C ALA A 8 -9.20 -28.52 -2.39
N TYR A 9 -8.77 -28.16 -3.61
CA TYR A 9 -7.77 -28.89 -4.40
C TYR A 9 -6.72 -27.95 -5.02
N PRO A 10 -6.02 -27.12 -4.25
CA PRO A 10 -5.11 -26.11 -4.80
C PRO A 10 -3.92 -26.69 -5.59
N ALA A 11 -3.50 -27.92 -5.29
CA ALA A 11 -2.37 -28.58 -5.96
C ALA A 11 -2.78 -29.16 -7.31
N GLU A 12 -3.98 -29.72 -7.40
CA GLU A 12 -4.51 -30.37 -8.59
C GLU A 12 -5.18 -29.33 -9.49
N PHE A 13 -5.98 -28.45 -8.90
CA PHE A 13 -6.78 -27.48 -9.63
C PHE A 13 -5.94 -26.41 -10.31
N ARG A 14 -4.71 -26.13 -9.82
CA ARG A 14 -3.77 -25.24 -10.53
C ARG A 14 -3.46 -25.73 -11.95
N HIS A 15 -3.46 -27.04 -12.18
CA HIS A 15 -3.22 -27.63 -13.50
C HIS A 15 -4.46 -27.60 -14.40
N ILE A 16 -5.64 -27.43 -13.81
CA ILE A 16 -6.93 -27.40 -14.53
C ILE A 16 -7.32 -25.96 -14.88
N SER A 17 -7.26 -25.06 -13.91
CA SER A 17 -7.68 -23.67 -14.06
C SER A 17 -6.86 -22.77 -13.13
N GLN A 18 -5.63 -22.48 -13.56
CA GLN A 18 -4.74 -21.56 -12.84
C GLN A 18 -5.25 -20.12 -12.83
N TYR A 19 -6.06 -19.72 -13.81
CA TYR A 19 -6.52 -18.35 -13.97
C TYR A 19 -8.02 -18.29 -14.22
N ARG A 20 -8.68 -17.35 -13.54
CA ARG A 20 -10.09 -17.00 -13.78
C ARG A 20 -10.27 -15.50 -13.73
N SER A 21 -10.95 -14.93 -14.72
CA SER A 21 -11.34 -13.52 -14.74
C SER A 21 -12.86 -13.38 -14.54
N MET A 22 -13.27 -12.36 -13.79
CA MET A 22 -14.66 -11.97 -13.56
C MET A 22 -14.76 -10.44 -13.52
N LYS A 23 -15.78 -9.89 -14.18
CA LYS A 23 -15.98 -8.45 -14.30
C LYS A 23 -17.42 -8.08 -13.95
N ILE A 24 -17.58 -7.07 -13.09
CA ILE A 24 -18.86 -6.49 -12.69
C ILE A 24 -18.84 -5.01 -13.06
N GLU A 25 -19.42 -4.64 -14.19
CA GLU A 25 -19.35 -3.24 -14.67
C GLU A 25 -20.30 -2.29 -13.91
N GLY A 26 -21.44 -2.80 -13.46
CA GLY A 26 -22.43 -2.08 -12.68
C GLY A 26 -22.71 -2.82 -11.38
N PRO A 27 -21.98 -2.52 -10.29
CA PRO A 27 -22.18 -3.13 -8.98
C PRO A 27 -23.63 -2.91 -8.50
N ARG A 28 -24.28 -3.99 -8.07
CA ARG A 28 -25.67 -3.99 -7.56
C ARG A 28 -25.77 -4.31 -6.07
N LEU A 29 -24.68 -4.79 -5.49
CA LEU A 29 -24.56 -5.12 -4.06
C LEU A 29 -23.69 -4.06 -3.38
N ALA A 30 -23.66 -4.07 -2.05
CA ALA A 30 -22.69 -3.25 -1.33
C ALA A 30 -21.27 -3.73 -1.64
N MET A 31 -20.30 -2.82 -1.64
CA MET A 31 -18.89 -3.16 -1.92
C MET A 31 -18.35 -4.26 -0.99
N ARG A 32 -18.75 -4.21 0.29
CA ARG A 32 -18.45 -5.24 1.27
C ARG A 32 -18.86 -6.64 0.79
N ASP A 33 -20.04 -6.80 0.20
CA ASP A 33 -20.50 -8.10 -0.28
C ASP A 33 -19.61 -8.64 -1.40
N TYR A 34 -19.10 -7.77 -2.27
CA TYR A 34 -18.13 -8.16 -3.29
C TYR A 34 -16.79 -8.58 -2.69
N PHE A 35 -16.31 -7.86 -1.66
CA PHE A 35 -15.08 -8.23 -0.95
C PHE A 35 -15.21 -9.56 -0.21
N GLU A 36 -16.35 -9.81 0.44
CA GLU A 36 -16.68 -11.10 1.06
C GLU A 36 -16.64 -12.25 0.06
N LEU A 37 -17.07 -12.02 -1.19
CA LEU A 37 -16.95 -13.03 -2.23
C LEU A 37 -15.48 -13.34 -2.53
N VAL A 38 -14.60 -12.35 -2.60
CA VAL A 38 -13.23 -12.51 -3.14
C VAL A 38 -12.14 -12.66 -2.09
N LYS A 39 -12.44 -12.49 -0.80
CA LYS A 39 -11.47 -12.73 0.27
C LYS A 39 -11.28 -14.23 0.51
N SER A 40 -10.06 -14.59 0.89
CA SER A 40 -9.70 -15.95 1.30
C SER A 40 -8.64 -15.89 2.40
N ASP A 41 -9.01 -16.34 3.60
CA ASP A 41 -8.08 -16.42 4.73
C ASP A 41 -7.15 -17.64 4.65
N SER A 42 -7.52 -18.66 3.88
CA SER A 42 -6.72 -19.87 3.69
C SER A 42 -5.56 -19.68 2.69
N LEU A 43 -5.54 -18.54 1.99
CA LEU A 43 -4.49 -18.15 1.03
C LEU A 43 -4.21 -19.20 -0.06
N LYS A 44 -5.18 -20.07 -0.36
CA LYS A 44 -5.04 -21.15 -1.36
C LYS A 44 -5.02 -20.64 -2.80
N TRP A 45 -5.53 -19.44 -3.01
CA TRP A 45 -5.60 -18.76 -4.30
C TRP A 45 -5.43 -17.26 -4.09
N GLN A 46 -5.02 -16.56 -5.14
CA GLN A 46 -4.61 -15.16 -5.10
C GLN A 46 -5.64 -14.27 -5.79
N LEU A 47 -5.76 -13.03 -5.32
CA LEU A 47 -6.66 -12.04 -5.90
C LEU A 47 -5.88 -10.94 -6.63
N VAL A 48 -6.29 -10.67 -7.86
CA VAL A 48 -5.94 -9.48 -8.64
C VAL A 48 -7.19 -8.61 -8.75
N LEU A 49 -7.25 -7.53 -7.96
CA LEU A 49 -8.45 -6.70 -7.83
C LEU A 49 -8.32 -5.41 -8.63
N ASN A 50 -9.27 -5.14 -9.51
CA ASN A 50 -9.42 -3.87 -10.22
C ASN A 50 -10.67 -3.16 -9.70
N LEU A 51 -10.51 -1.96 -9.15
CA LEU A 51 -11.61 -1.20 -8.54
C LEU A 51 -11.73 0.19 -9.14
N ALA A 52 -12.92 0.52 -9.65
CA ALA A 52 -13.29 1.89 -9.96
C ALA A 52 -13.87 2.58 -8.72
N THR A 53 -13.30 3.72 -8.31
CA THR A 53 -13.73 4.46 -7.11
C THR A 53 -15.12 5.09 -7.24
N SER A 54 -15.68 5.13 -8.45
CA SER A 54 -17.07 5.58 -8.69
C SER A 54 -18.12 4.77 -7.95
N PHE A 55 -17.78 3.55 -7.50
CA PHE A 55 -18.68 2.66 -6.78
C PHE A 55 -18.24 2.39 -5.34
N ALA A 56 -17.18 3.05 -4.86
CA ALA A 56 -16.61 2.82 -3.53
C ALA A 56 -16.64 4.10 -2.69
N ARG A 57 -17.06 3.98 -1.44
CA ARG A 57 -16.96 5.03 -0.43
C ARG A 57 -15.66 4.87 0.35
N VAL A 58 -15.31 5.87 1.15
CA VAL A 58 -14.13 5.83 2.03
C VAL A 58 -14.05 4.56 2.89
N PRO A 59 -15.13 4.09 3.57
CA PRO A 59 -15.06 2.85 4.34
C PRO A 59 -14.75 1.63 3.46
N ASP A 60 -15.30 1.59 2.25
CA ASP A 60 -15.07 0.50 1.31
C ASP A 60 -13.59 0.48 0.87
N LEU A 61 -12.99 1.64 0.60
CA LEU A 61 -11.56 1.74 0.27
C LEU A 61 -10.67 1.32 1.45
N VAL A 62 -11.03 1.68 2.68
CA VAL A 62 -10.30 1.22 3.88
C VAL A 62 -10.44 -0.30 4.05
N ASP A 63 -11.63 -0.86 3.80
CA ASP A 63 -11.96 -2.26 3.98
C ASP A 63 -11.25 -3.22 3.00
N ILE A 64 -10.64 -2.70 1.91
CA ILE A 64 -9.74 -3.49 1.03
C ILE A 64 -8.62 -4.16 1.85
N SER A 65 -8.18 -3.52 2.93
CA SER A 65 -7.17 -4.06 3.85
C SER A 65 -7.55 -5.40 4.51
N SER A 66 -8.85 -5.74 4.55
CA SER A 66 -9.33 -7.02 5.07
C SER A 66 -9.05 -8.20 4.13
N ILE A 67 -8.75 -7.94 2.85
CA ILE A 67 -8.56 -8.98 1.83
C ILE A 67 -7.13 -9.54 1.91
N ARG A 68 -6.96 -10.64 2.65
CA ARG A 68 -5.65 -11.23 2.94
C ARG A 68 -4.95 -11.83 1.72
N ASN A 69 -5.69 -12.40 0.78
CA ASN A 69 -5.17 -13.03 -0.43
C ASN A 69 -4.90 -12.04 -1.59
N LEU A 70 -4.87 -10.74 -1.33
CA LEU A 70 -4.66 -9.70 -2.35
C LEU A 70 -3.20 -9.66 -2.82
N ALA A 71 -2.97 -9.98 -4.08
CA ALA A 71 -1.64 -10.02 -4.72
C ALA A 71 -1.37 -8.81 -5.61
N ALA A 72 -2.39 -8.26 -6.26
CA ALA A 72 -2.30 -7.02 -7.03
C ALA A 72 -3.59 -6.20 -6.91
N LEU A 73 -3.43 -4.87 -6.89
CA LEU A 73 -4.54 -3.93 -6.75
C LEU A 73 -4.43 -2.81 -7.78
N GLU A 74 -5.52 -2.53 -8.48
CA GLU A 74 -5.73 -1.30 -9.25
C GLU A 74 -6.85 -0.49 -8.62
N VAL A 75 -6.58 0.79 -8.34
CA VAL A 75 -7.58 1.78 -7.95
C VAL A 75 -7.62 2.87 -8.99
N ALA A 76 -8.76 2.99 -9.68
CA ALA A 76 -8.98 3.93 -10.75
C ALA A 76 -10.12 4.89 -10.42
N THR A 77 -9.91 6.19 -10.60
CA THR A 77 -10.98 7.19 -10.55
C THR A 77 -11.25 7.64 -11.99
N PRO A 78 -12.29 7.10 -12.66
CA PRO A 78 -12.57 7.48 -14.03
C PRO A 78 -12.78 8.99 -14.13
N PRO A 79 -12.13 9.69 -15.07
CA PRO A 79 -12.38 11.12 -15.26
C PRO A 79 -13.85 11.30 -15.67
N HIS A 80 -14.63 12.03 -14.88
CA HIS A 80 -16.03 12.28 -15.17
C HIS A 80 -16.19 12.94 -16.55
N ILE A 81 -16.91 12.26 -17.45
CA ILE A 81 -17.38 12.84 -18.71
C ILE A 81 -18.89 12.72 -18.67
N GLY A 82 -19.54 13.79 -18.22
CA GLY A 82 -21.00 13.88 -18.16
C GLY A 82 -21.43 14.53 -16.86
N THR A 83 -22.14 15.64 -17.00
CA THR A 83 -22.93 16.32 -15.96
C THR A 83 -23.71 15.34 -15.08
N PRO A 84 -23.82 15.58 -13.77
CA PRO A 84 -24.72 14.78 -12.93
C PRO A 84 -26.14 15.04 -13.41
N VAL A 85 -26.76 14.04 -14.00
CA VAL A 85 -28.22 13.97 -14.10
C VAL A 85 -28.60 13.22 -12.84
N ASP A 86 -29.03 14.00 -11.83
CA ASP A 86 -29.63 13.60 -10.56
C ASP A 86 -28.78 13.95 -9.31
N ASP A 87 -29.29 14.89 -8.51
CA ASP A 87 -28.72 15.40 -7.25
C ASP A 87 -28.73 14.36 -6.10
N THR A 88 -28.92 13.09 -6.43
CA THR A 88 -28.94 11.95 -5.48
C THR A 88 -27.66 11.11 -5.51
N GLU A 89 -26.70 11.41 -6.41
CA GLU A 89 -25.45 10.67 -6.51
C GLU A 89 -24.55 10.90 -5.28
N THR A 90 -24.36 9.84 -4.49
CA THR A 90 -23.39 9.78 -3.40
C THR A 90 -22.01 10.19 -3.90
N PRO A 91 -21.28 11.08 -3.19
CA PRO A 91 -20.05 11.66 -3.69
C PRO A 91 -19.01 10.57 -3.98
N VAL A 92 -18.58 10.51 -5.24
CA VAL A 92 -17.46 9.70 -5.70
C VAL A 92 -16.26 10.10 -4.86
N THR A 93 -15.74 9.17 -4.06
CA THR A 93 -14.57 9.45 -3.21
C THR A 93 -13.32 8.91 -3.88
N ALA A 94 -12.48 9.83 -4.36
CA ALA A 94 -11.14 9.49 -4.81
C ALA A 94 -10.32 8.91 -3.66
N LEU A 95 -9.31 8.10 -3.99
CA LEU A 95 -8.35 7.62 -3.00
C LEU A 95 -7.59 8.84 -2.45
N SER A 96 -7.43 8.92 -1.13
CA SER A 96 -6.74 10.04 -0.47
C SER A 96 -5.52 9.55 0.30
N ASP A 97 -4.58 10.46 0.54
CA ASP A 97 -3.39 10.22 1.38
C ASP A 97 -3.74 9.64 2.76
N ARG A 98 -4.90 10.03 3.32
CA ARG A 98 -5.40 9.52 4.61
C ARG A 98 -5.74 8.03 4.53
N ILE A 99 -6.35 7.57 3.45
CA ILE A 99 -6.68 6.16 3.24
C ILE A 99 -5.39 5.34 3.10
N ILE A 100 -4.42 5.81 2.30
CA ILE A 100 -3.13 5.13 2.16
C ILE A 100 -2.37 5.08 3.50
N ARG A 101 -2.43 6.15 4.30
CA ARG A 101 -1.88 6.16 5.65
C ARG A 101 -2.55 5.09 6.53
N SER A 102 -3.88 5.01 6.53
CA SER A 102 -4.60 3.99 7.29
C SER A 102 -4.24 2.57 6.82
N TRP A 103 -4.06 2.35 5.52
CA TRP A 103 -3.55 1.07 5.00
C TRP A 103 -2.15 0.74 5.53
N SER A 104 -1.25 1.73 5.60
CA SER A 104 0.09 1.57 6.19
C SER A 104 0.05 1.23 7.67
N GLU A 105 -0.84 1.86 8.44
CA GLU A 105 -1.04 1.55 9.86
C GLU A 105 -1.59 0.12 10.03
N LEU A 106 -2.55 -0.30 9.20
CA LEU A 106 -3.10 -1.66 9.20
C LEU A 106 -2.11 -2.72 8.73
N ALA A 107 -1.23 -2.39 7.78
CA ALA A 107 -0.16 -3.28 7.34
C ALA A 107 0.80 -3.60 8.50
N GLN A 108 1.14 -2.59 9.29
CA GLN A 108 2.06 -2.73 10.43
C GLN A 108 1.42 -3.41 11.65
N THR A 109 0.14 -3.11 11.92
CA THR A 109 -0.54 -3.60 13.13
C THR A 109 -1.23 -4.95 12.95
N SER A 110 -1.78 -5.21 11.77
CA SER A 110 -2.62 -6.38 11.50
C SER A 110 -2.08 -7.29 10.40
N GLY A 111 -0.99 -6.91 9.73
CA GLY A 111 -0.45 -7.64 8.58
C GLY A 111 -1.30 -7.51 7.31
N ALA A 112 -2.08 -6.43 7.19
CA ALA A 112 -2.79 -6.14 5.94
C ALA A 112 -1.79 -5.97 4.78
N PHE A 113 -2.22 -6.29 3.55
CA PHE A 113 -1.39 -6.17 2.35
C PHE A 113 -0.07 -6.97 2.39
N ALA A 114 0.02 -8.00 3.25
CA ALA A 114 1.22 -8.83 3.38
C ALA A 114 1.68 -9.45 2.05
N HIS A 115 0.74 -9.71 1.13
CA HIS A 115 1.00 -10.34 -0.15
C HIS A 115 0.85 -9.40 -1.36
N LEU A 116 0.51 -8.13 -1.14
CA LEU A 116 0.31 -7.17 -2.22
C LEU A 116 1.66 -6.86 -2.87
N ARG A 117 1.84 -7.26 -4.14
CA ARG A 117 3.09 -7.10 -4.90
C ARG A 117 3.05 -5.95 -5.88
N VAL A 118 1.89 -5.68 -6.48
CA VAL A 118 1.69 -4.63 -7.48
C VAL A 118 0.54 -3.72 -7.07
N LEU A 119 0.79 -2.41 -7.10
CA LEU A 119 -0.24 -1.39 -6.91
C LEU A 119 -0.29 -0.47 -8.14
N LYS A 120 -1.45 -0.38 -8.80
CA LYS A 120 -1.69 0.52 -9.91
C LYS A 120 -2.68 1.61 -9.49
N LEU A 121 -2.25 2.86 -9.61
CA LEU A 121 -3.00 4.05 -9.27
C LEU A 121 -3.32 4.80 -10.56
N CYS A 122 -4.60 4.92 -10.87
CA CYS A 122 -5.08 5.57 -12.09
C CYS A 122 -5.91 6.80 -11.72
N HIS A 123 -5.48 7.97 -12.21
CA HIS A 123 -6.19 9.25 -12.07
C HIS A 123 -6.47 9.64 -10.61
N GLN A 124 -5.49 9.43 -9.73
CA GLN A 124 -5.60 9.79 -8.32
C GLN A 124 -4.90 11.12 -8.03
N ASP A 125 -5.49 11.93 -7.16
CA ASP A 125 -4.88 13.17 -6.66
C ASP A 125 -4.18 12.90 -5.32
N LEU A 126 -3.08 12.15 -5.38
CA LEU A 126 -2.27 11.76 -4.23
C LEU A 126 -0.98 12.57 -4.18
N SER A 127 -0.56 12.95 -2.98
CA SER A 127 0.75 13.59 -2.79
C SER A 127 1.89 12.56 -2.80
N GLY A 128 3.13 13.02 -2.97
CA GLY A 128 4.30 12.16 -2.87
C GLY A 128 4.47 11.46 -1.52
N VAL A 129 3.86 11.98 -0.44
CA VAL A 129 3.97 11.43 0.92
C VAL A 129 3.46 9.98 1.00
N VAL A 130 2.56 9.59 0.10
CA VAL A 130 2.03 8.22 0.05
C VAL A 130 3.10 7.17 -0.20
N LEU A 131 4.21 7.53 -0.86
CA LEU A 131 5.30 6.60 -1.17
C LEU A 131 5.96 6.04 0.09
N ARG A 132 6.15 6.89 1.11
CA ARG A 132 6.62 6.47 2.43
C ARG A 132 5.66 5.49 3.11
N TYR A 133 4.36 5.72 3.03
CA TYR A 133 3.35 4.82 3.58
C TYR A 133 3.35 3.48 2.84
N LEU A 134 3.42 3.50 1.51
CA LEU A 134 3.48 2.30 0.67
C LEU A 134 4.75 1.48 0.89
N HIS A 135 5.85 2.10 1.33
CA HIS A 135 7.07 1.40 1.70
C HIS A 135 6.87 0.41 2.87
N THR A 136 5.85 0.62 3.71
CA THR A 136 5.54 -0.29 4.83
C THR A 136 4.95 -1.63 4.39
N PHE A 137 4.57 -1.78 3.11
CA PHE A 137 3.97 -3.01 2.62
C PHE A 137 5.10 -4.01 2.32
N PRO A 138 5.12 -5.19 2.97
CA PRO A 138 6.29 -6.05 2.94
C PRO A 138 6.57 -6.63 1.54
N SER A 139 5.53 -7.01 0.80
CA SER A 139 5.67 -7.65 -0.50
C SER A 139 5.57 -6.68 -1.69
N LEU A 140 5.28 -5.40 -1.46
CA LEU A 140 5.07 -4.45 -2.54
C LEU A 140 6.40 -4.19 -3.26
N GLN A 141 6.42 -4.42 -4.57
CA GLN A 141 7.62 -4.28 -5.41
C GLN A 141 7.42 -3.27 -6.53
N VAL A 142 6.20 -3.15 -7.06
CA VAL A 142 5.90 -2.30 -8.21
C VAL A 142 4.73 -1.39 -7.90
N ILE A 143 4.92 -0.09 -8.12
CA ILE A 143 3.82 0.89 -8.18
C ILE A 143 3.76 1.45 -9.61
N VAL A 144 2.57 1.49 -10.19
CA VAL A 144 2.31 2.14 -11.47
C VAL A 144 1.38 3.32 -11.22
N ALA A 145 1.86 4.54 -11.48
CA ALA A 145 1.09 5.77 -11.32
C ALA A 145 0.77 6.37 -12.68
N TYR A 146 -0.49 6.29 -13.09
CA TYR A 146 -0.99 6.82 -14.35
C TYR A 146 -1.93 8.00 -14.08
N GLY A 147 -1.62 9.17 -14.64
CA GLY A 147 -2.41 10.38 -14.40
C GLY A 147 -2.44 10.85 -12.94
N CYS A 148 -1.36 10.64 -12.18
CA CYS A 148 -1.23 11.01 -10.77
C CYS A 148 -0.19 12.14 -10.60
N PRO A 149 -0.55 13.42 -10.80
CA PRO A 149 0.41 14.52 -10.93
C PRO A 149 1.25 14.75 -9.67
N GLY A 150 0.68 14.58 -8.47
CA GLY A 150 1.40 14.75 -7.21
C GLY A 150 2.56 13.75 -7.06
N ILE A 151 2.35 12.49 -7.41
CA ILE A 151 3.40 11.46 -7.42
C ILE A 151 4.44 11.74 -8.52
N HIS A 152 3.99 12.08 -9.74
CA HIS A 152 4.89 12.41 -10.86
C HIS A 152 5.83 13.57 -10.55
N SER A 153 5.33 14.59 -9.84
CA SER A 153 6.10 15.80 -9.54
C SER A 153 7.35 15.56 -8.68
N MET A 154 7.38 14.43 -7.96
CA MET A 154 8.49 14.01 -7.11
C MET A 154 9.68 13.51 -7.94
N PHE A 155 9.44 12.86 -9.08
CA PHE A 155 10.47 12.17 -9.86
C PHE A 155 10.82 12.94 -11.14
N ARG A 156 11.57 14.04 -11.00
CA ARG A 156 12.07 14.80 -12.17
C ARG A 156 13.43 14.32 -12.70
N ASP A 157 14.26 13.71 -11.85
CA ASP A 157 15.68 13.49 -12.17
C ASP A 157 16.19 12.06 -11.89
N GLY A 158 15.32 11.05 -11.97
CA GLY A 158 15.72 9.64 -11.72
C GLY A 158 16.14 9.34 -10.27
N LEU A 159 15.87 10.28 -9.36
CA LEU A 159 16.17 10.19 -7.93
C LEU A 159 15.34 9.09 -7.27
N GLU A 160 15.98 8.35 -6.36
CA GLU A 160 15.27 7.44 -5.45
C GLU A 160 14.57 8.24 -4.35
N ILE A 161 13.28 7.99 -4.15
CA ILE A 161 12.46 8.70 -3.16
C ILE A 161 11.73 7.68 -2.30
N ASP A 162 11.90 7.77 -0.97
CA ASP A 162 11.27 6.87 0.00
C ASP A 162 11.45 5.36 -0.32
N GLY A 163 12.61 5.00 -0.88
CA GLY A 163 12.92 3.62 -1.28
C GLY A 163 12.25 3.18 -2.59
N TRP A 164 11.86 4.13 -3.43
CA TRP A 164 11.28 3.90 -4.75
C TRP A 164 12.14 4.54 -5.84
N LYS A 165 12.49 3.76 -6.86
CA LYS A 165 13.21 4.24 -8.04
C LYS A 165 12.28 4.33 -9.23
N SER A 166 12.23 5.48 -9.87
CA SER A 166 11.47 5.67 -11.10
C SER A 166 12.13 4.95 -12.27
N ARG A 167 11.31 4.30 -13.10
CA ARG A 167 11.69 3.83 -14.43
C ARG A 167 10.79 4.47 -15.49
N PRO A 168 11.35 4.76 -16.68
CA PRO A 168 10.55 5.23 -17.79
C PRO A 168 9.47 4.19 -18.12
N GLY A 169 8.24 4.67 -18.23
CA GLY A 169 7.08 3.87 -18.59
C GLY A 169 6.69 3.99 -20.05
N GLN A 170 5.86 3.06 -20.52
CA GLN A 170 5.11 3.24 -21.76
C GLN A 170 4.00 4.27 -21.58
N ASP A 171 3.50 4.85 -22.68
CA ASP A 171 2.45 5.86 -22.65
C ASP A 171 1.16 5.36 -21.99
N LYS A 172 0.82 4.09 -22.17
CA LYS A 172 -0.34 3.43 -21.55
C LYS A 172 0.14 2.33 -20.59
N PRO A 173 -0.34 2.29 -19.34
CA PRO A 173 -0.03 1.19 -18.45
C PRO A 173 -0.73 -0.10 -18.94
N PRO A 174 -0.06 -1.27 -18.87
CA PRO A 174 -0.65 -2.55 -19.23
C PRO A 174 -1.75 -2.96 -18.23
N ALA A 175 -2.39 -4.09 -18.50
CA ALA A 175 -3.40 -4.64 -17.60
C ALA A 175 -2.77 -5.00 -16.25
N LEU A 176 -3.53 -4.91 -15.17
CA LEU A 176 -3.02 -5.20 -13.82
C LEU A 176 -2.47 -6.63 -13.71
N TYR A 177 -3.13 -7.60 -14.34
CA TYR A 177 -2.67 -8.99 -14.36
C TYR A 177 -1.32 -9.14 -15.08
N GLU A 178 -1.11 -8.46 -16.21
CA GLU A 178 0.17 -8.47 -16.93
C GLU A 178 1.30 -7.83 -16.11
N LEU A 179 1.01 -6.73 -15.40
CA LEU A 179 1.94 -6.12 -14.45
C LEU A 179 2.30 -7.10 -13.34
N TYR A 180 1.30 -7.82 -12.80
CA TYR A 180 1.51 -8.82 -11.78
C TYR A 180 2.42 -9.96 -12.29
N GLN A 181 2.13 -10.55 -13.44
CA GLN A 181 2.96 -11.58 -14.06
C GLN A 181 4.40 -11.10 -14.33
N THR A 182 4.55 -9.89 -14.87
CA THR A 182 5.88 -9.30 -15.12
C THR A 182 6.66 -9.09 -13.83
N SER A 183 5.99 -8.70 -12.74
CA SER A 183 6.61 -8.57 -11.43
C SER A 183 7.05 -9.91 -10.85
N LEU A 184 6.44 -11.02 -11.27
CA LEU A 184 6.83 -12.38 -10.88
C LEU A 184 8.03 -12.91 -11.67
N ALA A 185 8.22 -12.46 -12.92
CA ALA A 185 9.38 -12.82 -13.72
C ALA A 185 10.65 -12.06 -13.29
N ASN A 186 10.50 -10.78 -12.93
CA ASN A 186 11.60 -9.92 -12.48
C ASN A 186 11.88 -10.09 -10.98
N MET A 187 12.10 -11.35 -10.56
CA MET A 187 12.48 -11.70 -9.20
C MET A 187 13.93 -11.29 -8.97
N ASP A 188 14.17 -10.02 -8.66
CA ASP A 188 15.43 -9.57 -8.07
C ASP A 188 15.58 -10.20 -6.66
N GLY A 189 15.52 -11.52 -6.50
CA GLY A 189 15.71 -12.25 -5.24
C GLY A 189 14.63 -12.06 -4.17
N VAL A 190 13.52 -11.34 -4.41
CA VAL A 190 12.39 -11.25 -3.46
C VAL A 190 11.28 -12.21 -3.88
N PRO A 191 11.23 -13.43 -3.31
CA PRO A 191 10.22 -14.41 -3.66
C PRO A 191 8.81 -13.85 -3.40
N PRO A 192 7.80 -14.28 -4.16
CA PRO A 192 6.43 -13.88 -3.87
C PRO A 192 6.02 -14.46 -2.52
N ALA A 193 5.25 -13.70 -1.75
CA ALA A 193 4.79 -14.14 -0.43
C ALA A 193 3.71 -15.23 -0.50
N LEU A 194 3.22 -15.58 -1.69
CA LEU A 194 2.29 -16.69 -1.95
C LEU A 194 2.89 -17.64 -2.99
N ASP A 195 2.49 -18.92 -2.95
CA ASP A 195 2.93 -19.96 -3.89
C ASP A 195 2.68 -19.49 -5.35
N GLN A 196 3.74 -19.44 -6.17
CA GLN A 196 3.68 -19.05 -7.58
C GLN A 196 2.72 -19.94 -8.40
N GLY A 197 2.47 -21.16 -7.93
CA GLY A 197 1.52 -22.08 -8.53
C GLY A 197 0.08 -21.93 -8.06
N SER A 198 -0.23 -21.04 -7.11
CA SER A 198 -1.60 -20.86 -6.63
C SER A 198 -2.52 -20.35 -7.73
N PRO A 199 -3.78 -20.84 -7.81
CA PRO A 199 -4.78 -20.29 -8.71
C PRO A 199 -5.00 -18.79 -8.48
N ILE A 200 -5.27 -18.05 -9.55
CA ILE A 200 -5.44 -16.60 -9.55
C ILE A 200 -6.86 -16.26 -10.00
N LEU A 201 -7.53 -15.45 -9.19
CA LEU A 201 -8.78 -14.78 -9.55
C LEU A 201 -8.48 -13.32 -9.90
N GLU A 202 -8.69 -12.94 -11.15
CA GLU A 202 -8.83 -11.53 -11.52
C GLU A 202 -10.29 -11.10 -11.34
N PHE A 203 -10.51 -10.08 -10.53
CA PHE A 203 -11.83 -9.54 -10.23
C PHE A 203 -11.88 -8.05 -10.51
N GLN A 204 -12.83 -7.61 -11.34
CA GLN A 204 -13.02 -6.21 -11.67
C GLN A 204 -14.38 -5.73 -11.17
N ILE A 205 -14.40 -4.60 -10.48
CA ILE A 205 -15.59 -3.91 -10.00
C ILE A 205 -15.62 -2.49 -10.58
N GLY A 206 -16.65 -2.21 -11.37
CA GLY A 206 -16.78 -1.00 -12.16
C GLY A 206 -15.94 -0.99 -13.44
N ARG A 207 -16.09 0.07 -14.25
CA ARG A 207 -15.28 0.29 -15.44
C ARG A 207 -14.04 1.10 -15.06
N THR A 208 -12.88 0.45 -15.04
CA THR A 208 -11.57 1.11 -14.75
C THR A 208 -10.94 1.72 -16.00
N HIS A 209 -11.23 1.15 -17.17
CA HIS A 209 -10.82 1.66 -18.47
C HIS A 209 -11.99 2.36 -19.16
N GLN A 210 -12.04 3.68 -19.08
CA GLN A 210 -12.80 4.47 -20.03
C GLN A 210 -11.80 5.06 -21.01
N GLU A 211 -11.84 4.59 -22.27
CA GLU A 211 -11.22 5.30 -23.38
C GLU A 211 -11.99 6.60 -23.55
N SER A 212 -11.61 7.62 -22.77
CA SER A 212 -12.12 8.93 -23.07
C SER A 212 -11.57 9.33 -24.42
N LYS A 213 -12.45 9.64 -25.37
CA LYS A 213 -12.08 10.25 -26.66
C LYS A 213 -11.34 11.59 -26.50
N ARG A 214 -11.17 12.05 -25.25
CA ARG A 214 -10.50 13.29 -24.82
C ARG A 214 -9.57 13.04 -23.61
N VAL A 215 -8.83 11.92 -23.55
CA VAL A 215 -7.68 11.88 -22.62
C VAL A 215 -6.74 12.99 -23.09
N PRO A 216 -6.40 13.99 -22.26
CA PRO A 216 -5.37 14.95 -22.64
C PRO A 216 -4.10 14.16 -22.91
N THR A 217 -3.52 14.36 -24.09
CA THR A 217 -2.37 13.68 -24.72
C THR A 217 -1.05 13.75 -23.92
N LYS A 218 -1.12 13.97 -22.60
CA LYS A 218 0.00 14.27 -21.70
C LYS A 218 0.03 13.43 -20.42
N ALA A 219 -0.95 12.53 -20.18
CA ALA A 219 -0.90 11.66 -19.00
C ALA A 219 0.21 10.61 -19.19
N LYS A 220 1.35 10.81 -18.53
CA LYS A 220 2.47 9.87 -18.56
C LYS A 220 2.25 8.76 -17.53
N THR A 221 2.71 7.56 -17.84
CA THR A 221 2.80 6.47 -16.87
C THR A 221 4.15 6.54 -16.16
N LEU A 222 4.13 6.53 -14.83
CA LEU A 222 5.33 6.42 -14.01
C LEU A 222 5.38 5.03 -13.38
N TYR A 223 6.48 4.31 -13.60
CA TYR A 223 6.74 3.03 -12.97
C TYR A 223 7.72 3.26 -11.83
N LEU A 224 7.37 2.79 -10.65
CA LEU A 224 8.23 2.83 -9.48
C LEU A 224 8.55 1.40 -9.08
N GLN A 225 9.83 1.11 -8.93
CA GLN A 225 10.30 -0.15 -8.39
C GLN A 225 10.88 0.09 -7.00
N ARG A 226 10.59 -0.83 -6.09
CA ARG A 226 11.18 -0.79 -4.76
C ARG A 226 12.68 -0.98 -4.84
N THR A 227 13.44 -0.12 -4.18
CA THR A 227 14.88 -0.30 -4.02
C THR A 227 15.13 -1.27 -2.87
N LYS A 228 16.07 -2.18 -3.04
CA LYS A 228 16.54 -3.00 -1.93
C LYS A 228 17.28 -2.10 -0.96
N ALA A 229 17.15 -2.39 0.33
CA ALA A 229 18.17 -1.97 1.28
C ALA A 229 19.44 -2.77 0.96
N GLU A 230 20.20 -2.35 -0.06
CA GLU A 230 21.61 -2.68 -0.11
C GLU A 230 22.21 -2.19 1.22
N ASN A 231 23.01 -3.03 1.88
CA ASN A 231 23.71 -2.72 3.12
C ASN A 231 24.26 -1.29 3.03
N ARG A 232 23.55 -0.35 3.65
CA ARG A 232 24.06 0.99 3.88
C ARG A 232 25.17 0.80 4.89
N ILE A 233 26.38 0.54 4.40
CA ILE A 233 27.57 0.96 5.12
C ILE A 233 27.32 2.44 5.36
N PRO A 234 27.21 2.90 6.62
CA PRO A 234 27.07 4.31 6.87
C PRO A 234 28.36 4.94 6.37
N THR A 235 28.33 5.54 5.18
CA THR A 235 29.33 6.50 4.78
C THR A 235 29.17 7.63 5.78
N GLU A 236 30.05 7.64 6.77
CA GLU A 236 30.34 8.78 7.63
C GLU A 236 30.57 9.98 6.72
N ASN A 237 29.49 10.72 6.44
CA ASN A 237 29.47 12.08 5.90
C ASN A 237 28.07 12.68 6.00
N SER A 238 27.28 12.26 7.00
CA SER A 238 26.20 13.10 7.53
C SER A 238 26.86 14.02 8.55
N ALA A 239 27.48 15.08 8.06
CA ALA A 239 27.92 16.19 8.89
C ALA A 239 26.67 16.71 9.61
N LEU A 240 26.60 16.39 10.90
CA LEU A 240 25.66 16.94 11.85
C LEU A 240 25.68 18.47 11.68
N HIS A 241 24.59 19.03 11.17
CA HIS A 241 24.31 20.45 11.30
C HIS A 241 24.07 20.75 12.79
N ILE A 242 25.17 20.90 13.52
CA ILE A 242 25.20 21.49 14.85
C ILE A 242 24.94 23.00 14.63
N PRO A 243 23.89 23.60 15.22
CA PRO A 243 23.72 25.03 15.14
C PRO A 243 24.84 25.71 15.92
N THR A 244 25.70 26.43 15.21
CA THR A 244 26.76 27.29 15.73
C THR A 244 26.20 28.28 16.76
N LYS A 245 26.52 28.07 18.03
CA LYS A 245 26.38 29.07 19.09
C LYS A 245 27.53 30.08 18.96
N ARG A 246 27.18 31.36 18.84
CA ARG A 246 28.11 32.50 18.86
C ARG A 246 28.87 32.56 20.20
N PRO A 247 30.14 33.02 20.24
CA PRO A 247 30.87 33.23 21.49
C PRO A 247 30.29 34.43 22.24
N ARG A 248 30.09 34.28 23.55
CA ARG A 248 29.64 35.34 24.46
C ARG A 248 30.88 35.85 25.19
N GLU A 249 31.19 37.13 24.98
CA GLU A 249 32.20 37.88 25.74
C GLU A 249 31.88 37.90 27.24
N GLU A 250 32.93 37.70 28.02
CA GLU A 250 32.96 37.87 29.47
C GLU A 250 32.99 39.36 29.81
N VAL A 251 32.00 39.83 30.60
CA VAL A 251 32.17 41.00 31.46
C VAL A 251 31.52 40.69 32.82
N SER A 252 32.32 40.87 33.85
CA SER A 252 32.09 40.49 35.25
C SER A 252 31.27 41.51 36.05
N ALA A 253 30.69 41.01 37.15
CA ALA A 253 30.14 41.68 38.35
C ALA A 253 28.82 42.48 38.16
N SER A 254 27.83 42.46 39.06
CA SER A 254 27.76 42.10 40.47
C SER A 254 26.32 41.67 40.87
N GLY A 255 26.14 41.09 42.06
CA GLY A 255 24.86 41.23 42.80
C GLY A 255 23.99 39.99 43.08
N GLN A 256 24.19 39.40 44.27
CA GLN A 256 23.18 38.80 45.18
C GLN A 256 22.38 37.51 44.83
N ARG A 257 22.82 36.44 45.50
CA ARG A 257 22.06 35.49 46.37
C ARG A 257 20.59 35.16 46.00
N GLN A 258 20.33 33.88 45.69
CA GLN A 258 19.56 32.99 46.60
C GLN A 258 19.50 31.50 46.17
N LYS A 259 19.89 30.64 47.12
CA LYS A 259 19.39 29.30 47.50
C LYS A 259 19.07 28.20 46.45
N ARG A 260 20.02 27.27 46.37
CA ARG A 260 19.93 25.79 46.39
C ARG A 260 18.53 25.13 46.42
N SER A 261 18.32 24.14 45.53
CA SER A 261 17.95 22.76 45.92
C SER A 261 18.34 21.75 44.82
N GLY A 262 18.97 20.64 45.22
CA GLY A 262 19.48 19.57 44.33
C GLY A 262 18.45 18.46 44.04
N PRO A 263 18.83 17.43 43.26
CA PRO A 263 17.92 16.56 42.53
C PRO A 263 17.42 15.37 43.37
N LYS A 264 16.15 14.98 43.18
CA LYS A 264 15.61 13.72 43.74
C LYS A 264 15.45 12.69 42.63
N ARG A 265 16.29 11.64 42.67
CA ARG A 265 16.12 10.39 41.93
C ARG A 265 14.94 9.61 42.52
N ALA A 266 14.05 9.12 41.66
CA ALA A 266 13.07 8.10 42.02
C ALA A 266 13.59 6.74 41.55
N VAL A 267 13.79 5.84 42.50
CA VAL A 267 14.12 4.41 42.31
C VAL A 267 12.83 3.66 42.58
N MET A 268 12.34 2.84 41.64
CA MET A 268 11.31 1.85 41.95
C MET A 268 11.73 0.47 41.44
N ARG A 269 11.64 -0.47 42.37
CA ARG A 269 12.10 -1.87 42.35
C ARG A 269 11.34 -2.72 41.35
N GLU A 270 12.07 -3.66 40.76
CA GLU A 270 11.54 -4.79 39.97
C GLU A 270 10.55 -5.62 40.78
N ARG A 271 9.48 -6.05 40.11
CA ARG A 271 8.58 -7.11 40.59
C ARG A 271 8.60 -8.25 39.57
N LYS A 272 9.12 -9.40 39.98
CA LYS A 272 8.91 -10.72 39.35
C LYS A 272 7.50 -11.21 39.68
N THR A 273 6.78 -11.72 38.68
CA THR A 273 5.73 -12.77 38.69
C THR A 273 5.00 -12.71 37.34
N LYS A 274 4.61 -13.77 36.65
CA LYS A 274 4.53 -15.23 36.88
C LYS A 274 4.51 -15.89 35.48
N ASP A 275 4.99 -17.12 35.44
CA ASP A 275 5.06 -17.97 34.26
C ASP A 275 3.66 -18.34 33.73
N LEU A 276 3.43 -18.18 32.42
CA LEU A 276 2.17 -18.53 31.76
C LEU A 276 2.03 -20.05 31.52
N GLY A 277 3.07 -20.84 31.81
CA GLY A 277 3.09 -22.30 31.64
C GLY A 277 2.12 -23.08 32.52
N GLU A 278 1.64 -22.51 33.64
CA GLU A 278 0.73 -23.22 34.57
C GLU A 278 -0.77 -23.00 34.30
N VAL A 279 -1.15 -22.20 33.30
CA VAL A 279 -2.58 -21.91 33.00
C VAL A 279 -3.17 -22.84 31.93
N LEU A 280 -2.36 -23.69 31.29
CA LEU A 280 -2.81 -24.61 30.23
C LEU A 280 -3.13 -26.04 30.68
N GLY A 281 -3.10 -26.32 31.99
CA GLY A 281 -3.37 -27.65 32.55
C GLY A 281 -4.85 -27.99 32.83
N ASN A 282 -5.78 -27.05 32.62
CA ASN A 282 -7.20 -27.23 33.02
C ASN A 282 -8.17 -27.40 31.83
N PHE A 283 -7.69 -27.82 30.67
CA PHE A 283 -8.52 -28.06 29.46
C PHE A 283 -8.40 -29.48 28.88
N LEU A 284 -8.01 -30.47 29.70
CA LEU A 284 -8.07 -31.90 29.36
C LEU A 284 -8.97 -32.66 30.34
#